data_AF-A0A9E5TVX4-F1
#
_entry.id   AF-A0A9E5TVX4-F1
#
_cell.length_a   1.000
_cell.length_b   1.000
_cell.length_c   1.000
_cell.angle_alpha   90.00
_cell.angle_beta   90.00
_cell.angle_gamma   90.00
#
_symmetry.space_group_name_H-M   'P 1'
#
loop_
_entity.id
_entity.type
_entity.pdbx_description
1 polymer ?
#
loop_
_entity_poly.entity_id
_entity_poly.type
_entity_poly.pdbx_seq_one_letter_code
_entity_poly.pdbx_strand_id
1 'polypeptide(L)' 'ILRMLPWRERLMEGMLGADLIGFHTYSYARHFLSSVLRLSGLEHEFGRVFVGERPVKVDIFPLGVDMDRFTAAC' A
#
# COMPACT_ATOMS: atom_id res chain seq x y z
N ILE A 1 -4.24 -13.03 -0.90
CA ILE A 1 -5.02 -12.58 0.26
C ILE A 1 -6.16 -11.64 -0.19
N LEU A 2 -5.90 -10.44 -0.74
CA LEU A 2 -6.96 -9.53 -1.26
C LEU A 2 -7.92 -10.16 -2.30
N ARG A 3 -7.46 -11.15 -3.07
CA ARG A 3 -8.28 -11.85 -4.08
C ARG A 3 -9.39 -12.73 -3.51
N MET A 4 -9.33 -13.12 -2.23
CA MET A 4 -10.31 -14.02 -1.60
C MET A 4 -11.53 -13.28 -1.03
N LEU A 5 -11.52 -11.94 -1.01
CA LEU A 5 -12.63 -11.16 -0.45
C LEU A 5 -13.71 -10.92 -1.52
N PRO A 6 -14.99 -11.19 -1.21
CA PRO A 6 -16.10 -10.97 -2.16
C PRO A 6 -16.33 -9.48 -2.46
N TRP A 7 -15.91 -8.56 -1.58
CA TRP A 7 -16.01 -7.10 -1.75
C TRP A 7 -14.69 -6.43 -2.12
N ARG A 8 -13.77 -7.16 -2.75
CA ARG A 8 -12.41 -6.68 -3.09
C ARG A 8 -12.38 -5.39 -3.90
N GLU A 9 -13.35 -5.18 -4.78
CA GLU A 9 -13.44 -3.98 -5.62
C GLU A 9 -13.78 -2.75 -4.78
N ARG A 10 -14.85 -2.81 -3.97
CA ARG A 10 -15.21 -1.72 -3.04
C ARG A 10 -14.11 -1.41 -2.03
N LEU A 11 -13.41 -2.43 -1.53
CA LEU A 11 -12.27 -2.21 -0.63
C LEU A 11 -11.13 -1.49 -1.35
N MET A 12 -10.81 -1.88 -2.59
CA MET A 12 -9.78 -1.17 -3.36
C MET A 12 -10.20 0.25 -3.70
N GLU A 13 -11.44 0.49 -4.12
CA GLU A 13 -11.97 1.83 -4.34
C GLU A 13 -11.89 2.69 -3.07
N GLY A 14 -12.25 2.13 -1.91
CA GLY A 14 -12.12 2.80 -0.62
C GLY A 14 -10.67 3.14 -0.27
N MET A 15 -9.73 2.23 -0.50
CA MET A 15 -8.30 2.47 -0.25
C MET A 15 -7.71 3.52 -1.20
N LEU A 16 -8.12 3.51 -2.48
CA LEU A 16 -7.72 4.47 -3.50
C LEU A 16 -8.32 5.87 -3.28
N GLY A 17 -9.21 6.06 -2.31
CA GLY A 17 -9.68 7.37 -1.89
C GLY A 17 -8.64 8.17 -1.08
N ALA A 18 -7.62 7.51 -0.53
CA ALA A 18 -6.56 8.12 0.26
C ALA A 18 -5.49 8.79 -0.62
N ASP A 19 -4.82 9.82 -0.11
CA ASP A 19 -3.69 10.45 -0.80
C ASP A 19 -2.37 9.71 -0.56
N LEU A 20 -2.29 8.92 0.52
CA LEU A 20 -1.13 8.12 0.90
C LEU A 20 -1.57 6.76 1.46
N ILE A 21 -0.92 5.69 0.99
CA ILE A 21 -1.06 4.33 1.51
C ILE A 21 0.32 3.83 1.94
N GLY A 22 0.47 3.56 3.23
CA GLY A 22 1.71 3.10 3.83
C GLY A 22 1.74 1.58 4.04
N PHE A 23 2.87 0.93 3.75
CA PHE A 23 3.11 -0.49 4.02
C PHE A 23 4.33 -0.71 4.90
N HIS A 24 4.32 -1.74 5.73
CA HIS A 24 5.47 -2.07 6.59
C HIS A 24 6.58 -2.85 5.88
N THR A 25 6.30 -3.44 4.72
CA THR A 25 7.30 -4.16 3.93
C THR A 25 7.15 -3.85 2.45
N TYR A 26 8.28 -3.90 1.73
CA TYR A 26 8.30 -3.77 0.27
C TYR A 26 7.43 -4.81 -0.43
N SER A 27 7.44 -6.05 0.06
CA SER A 27 6.64 -7.15 -0.49
C SER A 27 5.15 -6.82 -0.47
N TYR A 28 4.64 -6.22 0.62
CA TYR A 28 3.23 -5.84 0.74
C TYR A 28 2.87 -4.69 -0.19
N ALA A 29 3.72 -3.65 -0.27
CA ALA A 29 3.53 -2.55 -1.21
C ALA A 29 3.46 -3.04 -2.67
N ARG A 30 4.40 -3.92 -3.06
CA ARG A 30 4.43 -4.48 -4.42
C ARG A 30 3.21 -5.35 -4.72
N HIS A 31 2.76 -6.16 -3.75
CA HIS A 31 1.55 -6.95 -3.90
C HIS A 31 0.30 -6.07 -4.04
N PHE A 32 0.22 -4.97 -3.28
CA PHE A 32 -0.86 -4.01 -3.40
C PHE A 32 -0.90 -3.37 -4.79
N LEU A 33 0.22 -2.79 -5.25
CA LEU A 33 0.33 -2.19 -6.59
C LEU A 33 -0.04 -3.17 -7.71
N SER A 34 0.43 -4.41 -7.60
CA SER A 34 0.10 -5.46 -8.57
C SER A 34 -1.37 -5.91 -8.50
N SER A 35 -2.02 -5.75 -7.35
CA SER A 35 -3.46 -5.95 -7.20
C SER A 35 -4.27 -4.78 -7.76
N VAL A 36 -3.83 -3.54 -7.58
CA VAL A 36 -4.45 -2.34 -8.17
C VAL A 36 -4.48 -2.44 -9.69
N LEU A 37 -3.35 -2.78 -10.31
CA LEU A 37 -3.28 -2.97 -11.77
C LEU A 37 -4.25 -4.05 -12.27
N ARG A 38 -4.36 -5.18 -11.55
CA ARG A 38 -5.21 -6.30 -11.97
C ARG A 38 -6.69 -6.12 -11.68
N LEU A 39 -7.06 -5.39 -10.63
CA LEU A 39 -8.45 -5.23 -10.20
C LEU A 39 -9.08 -3.94 -10.74
N SER A 40 -8.32 -2.85 -10.78
CA SER A 40 -8.80 -1.53 -11.18
C SER A 40 -8.26 -1.08 -12.53
N GLY A 41 -7.31 -1.82 -13.13
CA GLY A 41 -6.68 -1.45 -14.41
C GLY A 41 -5.77 -0.21 -14.33
N LEU A 42 -5.52 0.30 -13.13
CA LEU A 42 -4.72 1.51 -12.93
C LEU A 42 -3.24 1.15 -12.89
N GLU A 43 -2.47 1.81 -13.74
CA GLU A 43 -1.01 1.74 -13.69
C GLU A 43 -0.46 2.61 -12.55
N HIS A 44 0.78 2.32 -12.17
CA HIS A 44 1.49 3.12 -11.20
C HIS A 44 2.81 3.63 -11.77
N GLU A 45 3.18 4.85 -11.40
CA GLU A 45 4.44 5.46 -11.80
C GLU A 45 5.21 5.87 -10.54
N PHE A 46 6.43 5.34 -10.36
CA PHE A 46 7.28 5.61 -9.18
C PHE A 46 6.55 5.49 -7.81
N GLY A 47 5.68 4.49 -7.68
CA GLY A 47 4.89 4.26 -6.46
C GLY A 47 3.65 5.17 -6.34
N ARG A 48 3.25 5.88 -7.39
CA ARG A 48 2.00 6.66 -7.42
C ARG A 48 0.99 5.99 -8.33
N VAL A 49 -0.21 5.75 -7.82
CA VAL A 49 -1.35 5.27 -8.61
C VAL A 49 -2.20 6.47 -9.00
N PHE A 50 -2.53 6.63 -10.28
CA PHE A 50 -3.38 7.73 -10.73
C PHE A 50 -4.85 7.32 -10.77
N VAL A 51 -5.68 7.96 -9.96
CA VAL A 51 -7.13 7.75 -9.91
C VAL A 51 -7.80 9.01 -10.47
N GLY A 52 -8.08 9.01 -11.78
CA GLY A 52 -8.44 10.24 -12.48
C GLY A 52 -7.28 11.24 -12.46
N GLU A 53 -7.52 12.45 -11.96
CA GLU A 53 -6.48 13.49 -11.79
C GLU A 53 -5.76 13.41 -10.43
N ARG A 54 -6.15 12.50 -9.54
CA ARG A 54 -5.59 12.40 -8.19
C ARG A 54 -4.48 11.34 -8.11
N PRO A 55 -3.24 11.72 -7.74
CA PRO A 55 -2.19 10.76 -7.46
C PRO A 55 -2.30 10.22 -6.03
N VAL A 56 -2.41 8.91 -5.90
CA VAL A 56 -2.33 8.17 -4.63
C VAL A 56 -0.91 7.68 -4.44
N LYS A 57 -0.20 8.18 -3.42
CA LYS A 57 1.17 7.74 -3.12
C LYS A 57 1.15 6.42 -2.35
N VAL A 58 1.98 5.47 -2.76
CA VAL A 58 2.25 4.22 -2.04
C VAL A 58 3.70 4.28 -1.54
N ASP A 59 3.89 4.14 -0.23
CA ASP A 59 5.20 4.28 0.40
C ASP A 59 5.41 3.22 1.49
N ILE A 60 6.67 3.02 1.88
CA ILE A 60 7.07 1.98 2.83
C ILE A 60 7.52 2.62 4.13
N PHE A 61 6.78 2.32 5.19
CA PHE A 61 7.05 2.75 6.56
C PHE A 61 7.33 1.51 7.39
N PRO A 62 8.59 1.06 7.47
CA PRO A 62 8.95 -0.12 8.23
C PRO A 62 8.58 0.09 9.70
N LEU A 63 7.73 -0.79 10.22
CA LEU A 63 7.46 -0.84 11.65
C LEU A 63 8.60 -1.63 12.31
N GLY A 64 9.68 -0.93 12.65
CA GLY A 64 10.73 -1.49 13.50
C GLY A 64 10.38 -1.27 14.97
N VAL A 65 10.59 -2.28 15.81
CA VAL A 65 10.93 -2.00 17.21
C VAL A 65 12.24 -1.24 17.15
N ASP A 66 12.28 -0.06 17.75
CA ASP A 66 13.49 0.74 17.90
C ASP A 66 14.51 -0.07 18.73
N MET A 67 15.36 -0.83 18.03
CA MET A 67 16.35 -1.71 18.67
C MET A 67 17.33 -0.90 19.51
N ASP A 68 17.60 0.34 19.11
CA ASP A 68 18.49 1.26 19.85
C ASP A 68 17.90 1.59 21.23
N ARG A 69 16.57 1.74 21.32
CA ARG A 69 15.86 1.95 22.58
C ARG A 69 15.75 0.69 23.44
N PHE A 70 15.74 -0.50 22.85
CA PHE A 70 15.71 -1.77 23.60
C PHE A 70 17.09 -2.20 24.12
N THR A 71 18.18 -1.82 23.44
CA THR A 71 19.54 -2.23 23.84
C THR A 71 20.12 -1.37 24.97
N ALA A 72 19.66 -0.12 25.12
CA ALA A 72 20.08 0.79 26.19
C ALA A 72 19.44 0.49 27.57
N ALA A 73 18.58 -0.53 27.65
CA ALA A 73 17.93 -1.00 28.88
C ALA A 73 18.54 -2.30 29.44
N CYS A 74 19.65 -2.79 28.86
CA CYS A 74 20.42 -3.93 29.36
C CYS A 74 21.76 -3.47 29.96
#